data_AF-A0A931DED6-F1
#
_entry.id   AF-A0A931DED6-F1
#
_cell.length_a   1.000
_cell.length_b   1.000
_cell.length_c   1.000
_cell.angle_alpha   90.00
_cell.angle_beta   90.00
_cell.angle_gamma   90.00
#
_symmetry.space_group_name_H-M   'P 1'
#
loop_
_entity.id
_entity.type
_entity.pdbx_description
1 polymer ?
#
loop_
_entity_poly.entity_id
_entity_poly.type
_entity_poly.pdbx_seq_one_letter_code
_entity_poly.pdbx_strand_id
1 'polypeptide(L)'
;MRSPVDRGEGAAGYLAVILLIAVVVGTLVTTGIPGQVVAGIRGGVCEVSQGEECENGKRPRESATEAAGDGLPRSHNPRPVTRDEWGHRSTDGLRRPPDPTEDERRRGEEVAGQVRGHLNDPWYKPWTWFDDDPPDPRDALSRMSPGELNALFGELSDDEIRRLLDMDGVPEILKVRADQYLLRRLEQIEPHSIEPEAPDGITHDYVVHPLFMKPDPELTDIAQGGVGDCWWLAGMGALAHTDKGREALKGMITENANGTYTVRFPDGESVTVTSSIAVKKDGEIAYARVSRGMWPAILEKALAQKKGGYEKLDGGRAGEAMEILTGKPSSNHDPEDVTRTDLERWLKEGKAVAVSTKHKLFVRGKRIYEDGTLVTSHVYVVEGFTDDGKVMLYNPWGAAHAELSMKEFGNHLWDVDVNDIR
;
A
#
# COMPACT_ATOMS: atom_id res chain seq x y z
N MET A 1 -23.96 -50.17 -30.54
CA MET A 1 -23.00 -50.73 -29.56
C MET A 1 -21.85 -49.74 -29.37
N ARG A 2 -21.87 -48.97 -28.27
CA ARG A 2 -20.71 -48.32 -27.64
C ARG A 2 -21.04 -48.21 -26.14
N SER A 3 -20.18 -48.77 -25.29
CA SER A 3 -20.28 -48.74 -23.83
C SER A 3 -19.82 -47.39 -23.25
N PRO A 4 -20.37 -46.96 -22.11
CA PRO A 4 -19.72 -46.03 -21.20
C PRO A 4 -18.90 -46.81 -20.15
N VAL A 5 -17.70 -46.34 -19.81
CA VAL A 5 -16.97 -46.80 -18.61
C VAL A 5 -16.70 -45.61 -17.71
N ASP A 6 -17.30 -45.74 -16.53
CA ASP A 6 -17.12 -45.13 -15.22
C ASP A 6 -15.92 -44.20 -14.95
N ARG A 7 -16.24 -43.05 -14.33
CA ARG A 7 -15.41 -42.40 -13.31
C ARG A 7 -15.97 -42.77 -11.94
N GLY A 8 -15.30 -43.69 -11.26
CA GLY A 8 -15.64 -44.14 -9.90
C GLY A 8 -14.41 -44.13 -8.99
N GLU A 9 -13.84 -42.96 -8.74
CA GLU A 9 -12.94 -42.73 -7.59
C GLU A 9 -13.62 -41.75 -6.63
N GLY A 10 -14.65 -42.20 -5.94
CA GLY A 10 -15.45 -41.38 -5.04
C GLY A 10 -16.00 -42.22 -3.91
N ALA A 11 -15.15 -42.51 -2.92
CA ALA A 11 -15.51 -42.91 -1.54
C ALA A 11 -14.27 -43.46 -0.81
N ALA A 12 -13.50 -44.32 -1.47
CA ALA A 12 -12.35 -45.00 -0.87
C ALA A 12 -11.20 -44.04 -0.52
N GLY A 13 -10.93 -43.04 -1.38
CA GLY A 13 -9.92 -42.02 -1.11
C GLY A 13 -10.27 -41.11 0.08
N TYR A 14 -11.55 -40.78 0.26
CA TYR A 14 -12.02 -39.98 1.39
C TYR A 14 -11.90 -40.72 2.72
N LEU A 15 -12.22 -42.02 2.75
CA LEU A 15 -12.06 -42.86 3.94
C LEU A 15 -10.58 -42.99 4.37
N ALA A 16 -9.66 -43.08 3.39
CA ALA A 16 -8.23 -43.11 3.68
C ALA A 16 -7.72 -41.80 4.31
N VAL A 17 -8.19 -40.66 3.81
CA VAL A 17 -7.84 -39.34 4.36
C VAL A 17 -8.41 -39.15 5.77
N ILE A 18 -9.67 -39.55 6.01
CA ILE A 18 -10.30 -39.43 7.33
C ILE A 18 -9.58 -40.29 8.37
N LEU A 19 -9.21 -41.53 8.02
CA LEU A 19 -8.45 -42.41 8.91
C LEU A 19 -7.04 -41.85 9.21
N LEU A 20 -6.39 -41.25 8.21
CA LEU A 20 -5.08 -40.63 8.38
C LEU A 20 -5.14 -39.41 9.32
N ILE A 21 -6.16 -38.57 9.18
CA ILE A 21 -6.42 -37.44 10.09
C ILE A 21 -6.69 -37.93 11.51
N ALA A 22 -7.52 -38.98 11.67
CA ALA A 22 -7.82 -39.54 12.99
C ALA A 22 -6.57 -40.10 13.70
N VAL A 23 -5.66 -40.74 12.96
CA VAL A 23 -4.39 -41.25 13.50
C VAL A 23 -3.46 -40.10 13.91
N VAL A 24 -3.34 -39.05 13.10
CA VAL A 24 -2.52 -37.85 13.40
C VAL A 24 -3.05 -37.11 14.63
N VAL A 25 -4.38 -36.94 14.73
CA VAL A 25 -5.01 -36.31 15.89
C VAL A 25 -4.83 -37.17 17.14
N GLY A 26 -4.99 -38.50 17.04
CA GLY A 26 -4.76 -39.42 18.15
C GLY A 26 -3.32 -39.42 18.66
N THR A 27 -2.33 -39.28 17.76
CA THR A 27 -0.92 -39.18 18.15
C THR A 27 -0.60 -37.82 18.81
N LEU A 28 -1.19 -36.71 18.34
CA LEU A 28 -0.99 -35.39 18.95
C LEU A 28 -1.57 -35.28 20.37
N VAL A 29 -2.65 -36.00 20.68
CA VAL A 29 -3.29 -35.99 22.02
C VAL A 29 -2.49 -36.79 23.04
N THR A 30 -1.71 -37.79 22.62
CA THR A 30 -0.94 -38.67 23.53
C THR A 30 0.45 -38.13 23.90
N THR A 31 0.97 -37.11 23.18
CA THR A 31 2.30 -36.54 23.41
C THR A 31 2.33 -35.23 24.20
N GLY A 32 1.18 -34.73 24.69
CA GLY A 32 1.11 -33.58 25.60
C GLY A 32 1.69 -32.27 25.02
N ILE A 33 0.97 -31.64 24.10
CA ILE A 33 1.33 -30.33 23.52
C ILE A 33 0.42 -29.22 24.12
N PRO A 34 0.94 -27.99 24.41
CA PRO A 34 0.20 -26.94 25.11
C PRO A 34 -1.02 -26.40 24.35
N GLY A 35 -2.02 -25.90 25.11
CA GLY A 35 -3.41 -25.66 24.71
C GLY A 35 -3.74 -24.69 23.57
N GLN A 36 -2.78 -24.24 22.76
CA GLN A 36 -3.03 -23.38 21.59
C GLN A 36 -3.33 -24.17 20.29
N VAL A 37 -2.97 -25.46 20.22
CA VAL A 37 -3.25 -26.30 19.04
C VAL A 37 -4.70 -26.83 19.03
N VAL A 38 -5.31 -27.02 20.20
CA VAL A 38 -6.68 -27.53 20.32
C VAL A 38 -7.74 -26.52 19.87
N ALA A 39 -7.45 -25.21 19.99
CA ALA A 39 -8.34 -24.14 19.54
C ALA A 39 -8.44 -24.07 18.00
N GLY A 40 -7.32 -24.27 17.30
CA GLY A 40 -7.28 -24.26 15.82
C GLY A 40 -8.00 -25.45 15.19
N ILE A 41 -7.96 -26.63 15.83
CA ILE A 41 -8.66 -27.83 15.34
C ILE A 41 -10.17 -27.70 15.55
N ARG A 42 -10.63 -27.08 16.64
CA ARG A 42 -12.07 -26.83 16.87
C ARG A 42 -12.66 -25.83 15.87
N GLY A 43 -11.90 -24.81 15.47
CA GLY A 43 -12.30 -23.84 14.46
C GLY A 43 -12.48 -24.47 13.06
N GLY A 44 -11.51 -25.29 12.63
CA GLY A 44 -11.57 -25.95 11.32
C GLY A 44 -12.64 -27.03 11.18
N VAL A 45 -13.16 -27.58 12.27
CA VAL A 45 -14.21 -28.62 12.25
C VAL A 45 -15.63 -28.02 12.24
N CYS A 46 -15.91 -26.89 12.92
CA CYS A 46 -17.23 -26.20 12.82
C CYS A 46 -17.48 -25.64 11.38
N GLU A 47 -16.44 -25.37 10.58
CA GLU A 47 -16.59 -24.85 9.20
C GLU A 47 -16.95 -25.93 8.17
N VAL A 48 -16.71 -27.21 8.47
CA VAL A 48 -16.93 -28.34 7.54
C VAL A 48 -18.17 -29.16 7.90
N SER A 49 -18.57 -29.23 9.18
CA SER A 49 -19.80 -29.91 9.59
C SER A 49 -20.86 -28.88 9.98
N GLN A 50 -21.80 -28.57 9.08
CA GLN A 50 -23.01 -27.78 9.39
C GLN A 50 -23.93 -28.56 10.36
N GLY A 51 -23.51 -28.74 11.62
CA GLY A 51 -24.23 -29.45 12.67
C GLY A 51 -24.45 -28.58 13.90
N GLU A 52 -25.60 -28.74 14.54
CA GLU A 52 -26.22 -27.89 15.57
C GLU A 52 -25.53 -27.86 16.96
N GLU A 53 -24.21 -27.99 17.06
CA GLU A 53 -23.50 -28.01 18.37
C GLU A 53 -22.48 -26.87 18.59
N CYS A 54 -22.59 -25.76 17.86
CA CYS A 54 -21.81 -24.55 18.15
C CYS A 54 -22.70 -23.52 18.91
N GLU A 55 -23.34 -23.91 20.02
CA GLU A 55 -24.01 -22.98 20.96
C GLU A 55 -23.61 -23.19 22.43
N ASN A 56 -23.38 -22.07 23.13
CA ASN A 56 -23.06 -21.86 24.55
C ASN A 56 -21.59 -21.81 24.98
N GLY A 57 -21.08 -20.58 25.14
CA GLY A 57 -19.87 -20.31 25.94
C GLY A 57 -19.37 -18.87 25.81
N LYS A 58 -19.75 -18.01 26.77
CA LYS A 58 -19.41 -16.58 26.93
C LYS A 58 -18.00 -16.19 26.41
N ARG A 59 -17.94 -15.16 25.54
CA ARG A 59 -16.68 -14.50 25.13
C ARG A 59 -16.01 -13.81 26.33
N PRO A 60 -14.68 -13.94 26.55
CA PRO A 60 -13.96 -13.11 27.51
C PRO A 60 -13.89 -11.66 27.01
N ARG A 61 -14.13 -10.70 27.90
CA ARG A 61 -13.82 -9.28 27.67
C ARG A 61 -12.31 -9.08 27.71
N GLU A 62 -11.69 -8.72 26.59
CA GLU A 62 -10.37 -8.09 26.60
C GLU A 62 -10.54 -6.60 26.92
N SER A 63 -9.87 -6.18 27.99
CA SER A 63 -9.74 -4.80 28.41
C SER A 63 -8.70 -4.10 27.53
N ALA A 64 -9.16 -3.28 26.58
CA ALA A 64 -8.30 -2.27 25.96
C ALA A 64 -8.11 -1.12 26.95
N THR A 65 -6.86 -0.87 27.33
CA THR A 65 -6.45 0.39 27.98
C THR A 65 -6.24 1.39 26.86
N GLU A 66 -7.24 2.24 26.63
CA GLU A 66 -7.11 3.42 25.78
C GLU A 66 -6.28 4.48 26.52
N ALA A 67 -5.11 4.81 25.98
CA ALA A 67 -4.43 6.04 26.33
C ALA A 67 -5.18 7.21 25.69
N ALA A 68 -5.63 8.14 26.52
CA ALA A 68 -6.39 9.32 26.15
C ALA A 68 -5.57 10.25 25.23
N GLY A 69 -6.16 10.60 24.09
CA GLY A 69 -5.76 11.70 23.22
C GLY A 69 -7.04 12.42 22.79
N ASP A 70 -6.98 13.75 22.79
CA ASP A 70 -8.09 14.71 22.87
C ASP A 70 -9.26 14.49 21.89
N GLY A 71 -10.46 14.84 22.38
CA GLY A 71 -11.74 14.61 21.73
C GLY A 71 -11.96 15.40 20.44
N LEU A 72 -12.05 14.66 19.32
CA LEU A 72 -12.84 14.94 18.12
C LEU A 72 -13.55 13.63 17.71
N PRO A 73 -14.75 13.66 17.11
CA PRO A 73 -15.44 12.42 16.73
C PRO A 73 -14.66 11.70 15.63
N ARG A 74 -14.26 10.45 15.92
CA ARG A 74 -13.58 9.52 14.99
C ARG A 74 -14.52 8.97 13.88
N SER A 75 -15.68 9.58 13.62
CA SER A 75 -16.80 8.92 12.92
C SER A 75 -16.78 8.96 11.39
N HIS A 76 -15.82 9.62 10.75
CA HIS A 76 -15.84 9.81 9.29
C HIS A 76 -14.84 8.97 8.50
N ASN A 77 -14.02 8.12 9.13
CA ASN A 77 -13.11 7.24 8.40
C ASN A 77 -13.77 5.88 8.14
N PRO A 78 -14.37 5.66 6.94
CA PRO A 78 -14.95 4.36 6.62
C PRO A 78 -13.87 3.28 6.57
N ARG A 79 -14.25 2.05 6.92
CA ARG A 79 -13.41 0.89 6.58
C ARG A 79 -13.51 0.59 5.07
N PRO A 80 -12.46 0.01 4.47
CA PRO A 80 -12.53 -0.51 3.10
C PRO A 80 -13.73 -1.43 2.88
N VAL A 81 -14.31 -1.32 1.68
CA VAL A 81 -15.37 -2.21 1.20
C VAL A 81 -14.82 -3.63 1.19
N THR A 82 -15.53 -4.58 1.82
CA THR A 82 -15.12 -5.99 1.78
C THR A 82 -15.41 -6.60 0.41
N ARG A 83 -14.79 -7.75 0.12
CA ARG A 83 -15.08 -8.51 -1.09
C ARG A 83 -16.56 -8.93 -1.18
N ASP A 84 -17.19 -9.22 -0.05
CA ASP A 84 -18.60 -9.58 0.01
C ASP A 84 -19.51 -8.37 -0.28
N GLU A 85 -19.17 -7.18 0.24
CA GLU A 85 -19.88 -5.93 -0.06
C GLU A 85 -19.68 -5.48 -1.52
N TRP A 86 -18.49 -5.74 -2.07
CA TRP A 86 -18.17 -5.41 -3.45
C TRP A 86 -18.82 -6.38 -4.46
N GLY A 87 -18.85 -7.67 -4.13
CA GLY A 87 -19.33 -8.75 -4.98
C GLY A 87 -18.40 -9.02 -6.18
N HIS A 88 -18.99 -9.30 -7.34
CA HIS A 88 -18.29 -9.61 -8.59
C HIS A 88 -18.05 -8.38 -9.50
N ARG A 89 -18.09 -7.17 -8.95
CA ARG A 89 -17.87 -5.93 -9.71
C ARG A 89 -16.42 -5.83 -10.19
N SER A 90 -16.22 -5.20 -11.35
CA SER A 90 -14.88 -4.95 -11.90
C SER A 90 -14.10 -4.00 -11.01
N THR A 91 -12.85 -4.34 -10.71
CA THR A 91 -11.88 -3.43 -10.06
C THR A 91 -11.08 -2.60 -11.07
N ASP A 92 -11.21 -2.89 -12.37
CA ASP A 92 -10.60 -2.12 -13.44
C ASP A 92 -11.32 -0.77 -13.63
N GLY A 93 -10.62 0.32 -13.36
CA GLY A 93 -11.11 1.70 -13.53
C GLY A 93 -11.40 2.12 -14.97
N LEU A 94 -10.96 1.36 -15.97
CA LEU A 94 -11.32 1.58 -17.37
C LEU A 94 -12.66 0.96 -17.74
N ARG A 95 -13.18 0.04 -16.92
CA ARG A 95 -14.44 -0.66 -17.18
C ARG A 95 -15.59 0.02 -16.46
N ARG A 96 -16.59 0.46 -17.23
CA ARG A 96 -17.83 1.01 -16.66
C ARG A 96 -18.50 -0.01 -15.72
N PRO A 97 -18.88 0.39 -14.49
CA PRO A 97 -19.59 -0.48 -13.56
C PRO A 97 -21.01 -0.77 -14.07
N PRO A 98 -21.70 -1.80 -13.51
CA PRO A 98 -23.13 -1.98 -13.74
C PRO A 98 -23.90 -0.72 -13.37
N ASP A 99 -25.00 -0.45 -14.08
CA ASP A 99 -25.88 0.65 -13.71
C ASP A 99 -26.46 0.45 -12.30
N PRO A 100 -26.63 1.52 -11.51
CA PRO A 100 -27.24 1.41 -10.19
C PRO A 100 -28.61 0.74 -10.26
N THR A 101 -28.92 -0.07 -9.26
CA THR A 101 -30.26 -0.63 -9.06
C THR A 101 -31.27 0.45 -8.71
N GLU A 102 -32.56 0.14 -8.78
CA GLU A 102 -33.61 1.14 -8.47
C GLU A 102 -33.53 1.67 -7.03
N ASP A 103 -33.22 0.81 -6.06
CA ASP A 103 -33.01 1.23 -4.68
C ASP A 103 -31.77 2.11 -4.52
N GLU A 104 -30.68 1.78 -5.22
CA GLU A 104 -29.46 2.59 -5.22
C GLU A 104 -29.70 3.96 -5.88
N ARG A 105 -30.50 4.04 -6.95
CA ARG A 105 -30.90 5.31 -7.59
C ARG A 105 -31.74 6.16 -6.65
N ARG A 106 -32.82 5.60 -6.10
CA ARG A 106 -33.70 6.30 -5.16
C ARG A 106 -32.92 6.88 -3.99
N ARG A 107 -31.99 6.11 -3.43
CA ARG A 107 -31.15 6.58 -2.33
C ARG A 107 -30.10 7.60 -2.78
N GLY A 108 -29.50 7.43 -3.95
CA GLY A 108 -28.58 8.40 -4.53
C GLY A 108 -29.24 9.76 -4.77
N GLU A 109 -30.43 9.78 -5.35
CA GLU A 109 -31.25 11.00 -5.58
C GLU A 109 -31.61 11.69 -4.27
N GLU A 110 -32.06 10.92 -3.27
CA GLU A 110 -32.41 11.42 -1.95
C GLU A 110 -31.22 12.12 -1.27
N VAL A 111 -30.05 11.46 -1.25
CA VAL A 111 -28.84 12.02 -0.64
C VAL A 111 -28.28 13.19 -1.48
N ALA A 112 -28.37 13.14 -2.81
CA ALA A 112 -27.97 14.26 -3.67
C ALA A 112 -28.76 15.53 -3.35
N GLY A 113 -30.08 15.42 -3.10
CA GLY A 113 -30.90 16.53 -2.62
C GLY A 113 -30.43 17.11 -1.28
N GLN A 114 -30.01 16.24 -0.37
CA GLN A 114 -29.49 16.64 0.94
C GLN A 114 -28.13 17.35 0.83
N VAL A 115 -27.20 16.76 0.09
CA VAL A 115 -25.87 17.33 -0.18
C VAL A 115 -26.01 18.69 -0.84
N ARG A 116 -26.86 18.82 -1.87
CA ARG A 116 -27.16 20.10 -2.53
C ARG A 116 -27.69 21.14 -1.55
N GLY A 117 -28.62 20.75 -0.69
CA GLY A 117 -29.13 21.63 0.36
C GLY A 117 -28.02 22.11 1.29
N HIS A 118 -27.18 21.20 1.78
CA HIS A 118 -26.03 21.51 2.63
C HIS A 118 -25.00 22.43 1.94
N LEU A 119 -24.70 22.18 0.67
CA LEU A 119 -23.81 23.03 -0.11
C LEU A 119 -24.41 24.44 -0.25
N ASN A 120 -25.71 24.59 -0.49
CA ASN A 120 -26.32 25.90 -0.69
C ASN A 120 -26.57 26.68 0.61
N ASP A 121 -26.83 25.97 1.70
CA ASP A 121 -26.98 26.53 3.03
C ASP A 121 -26.40 25.53 4.05
N PRO A 122 -25.26 25.85 4.71
CA PRO A 122 -24.67 24.98 5.72
C PRO A 122 -25.62 24.66 6.89
N TRP A 123 -26.68 25.46 7.08
CA TRP A 123 -27.72 25.26 8.09
C TRP A 123 -28.95 24.48 7.57
N TYR A 124 -28.90 23.98 6.34
CA TYR A 124 -29.98 23.19 5.74
C TYR A 124 -30.28 21.92 6.55
N LYS A 125 -31.54 21.75 6.97
CA LYS A 125 -32.02 20.59 7.75
C LYS A 125 -33.09 19.80 6.98
N PRO A 126 -32.72 18.73 6.25
CA PRO A 126 -33.66 17.98 5.41
C PRO A 126 -34.59 17.01 6.16
N TRP A 127 -34.32 16.68 7.43
CA TRP A 127 -35.10 15.67 8.18
C TRP A 127 -35.69 16.17 9.49
N THR A 128 -36.91 15.70 9.76
CA THR A 128 -37.70 15.93 10.96
C THR A 128 -37.20 15.13 12.16
N TRP A 129 -36.75 15.85 13.19
CA TRP A 129 -36.73 15.52 14.63
C TRP A 129 -35.92 14.29 15.13
N PHE A 130 -34.99 14.58 16.05
CA PHE A 130 -34.01 13.75 16.78
C PHE A 130 -32.63 13.58 16.10
N ASP A 131 -31.86 14.67 16.09
CA ASP A 131 -30.42 14.80 16.39
C ASP A 131 -29.98 16.23 15.99
N ASP A 132 -29.14 16.89 16.79
CA ASP A 132 -28.99 18.36 16.78
C ASP A 132 -28.22 18.95 15.57
N ASP A 133 -27.55 18.11 14.76
CA ASP A 133 -26.73 18.54 13.63
C ASP A 133 -27.31 18.12 12.26
N PRO A 134 -27.25 18.99 11.22
CA PRO A 134 -27.58 18.58 9.86
C PRO A 134 -26.64 17.44 9.44
N PRO A 135 -27.11 16.43 8.69
CA PRO A 135 -26.26 15.31 8.30
C PRO A 135 -25.12 15.83 7.43
N ASP A 136 -23.91 15.75 7.98
CA ASP A 136 -22.67 16.05 7.29
C ASP A 136 -22.58 15.18 6.03
N PRO A 137 -22.31 15.75 4.83
CA PRO A 137 -22.10 14.96 3.61
C PRO A 137 -21.13 13.80 3.81
N ARG A 138 -20.10 13.94 4.64
CA ARG A 138 -19.13 12.88 4.97
C ARG A 138 -19.80 11.66 5.59
N ASP A 139 -20.75 11.88 6.49
CA ASP A 139 -21.50 10.81 7.14
C ASP A 139 -22.39 10.06 6.15
N ALA A 140 -23.02 10.79 5.21
CA ALA A 140 -23.80 10.15 4.17
C ALA A 140 -22.91 9.30 3.25
N LEU A 141 -21.86 9.90 2.69
CA LEU A 141 -20.95 9.24 1.74
C LEU A 141 -20.26 8.00 2.35
N SER A 142 -19.84 8.07 3.62
CA SER A 142 -19.15 6.96 4.30
C SER A 142 -20.01 5.69 4.42
N ARG A 143 -21.34 5.83 4.39
CA ARG A 143 -22.31 4.72 4.51
C ARG A 143 -22.85 4.23 3.17
N MET A 144 -22.51 4.89 2.08
CA MET A 144 -23.07 4.57 0.76
C MET A 144 -22.33 3.42 0.07
N SER A 145 -23.07 2.61 -0.68
CA SER A 145 -22.54 1.61 -1.60
C SER A 145 -21.89 2.30 -2.82
N PRO A 146 -21.01 1.61 -3.57
CA PRO A 146 -20.49 2.13 -4.84
C PRO A 146 -21.61 2.50 -5.84
N GLY A 147 -22.70 1.71 -5.90
CA GLY A 147 -23.82 2.00 -6.80
C GLY A 147 -24.63 3.21 -6.35
N GLU A 148 -24.84 3.38 -5.04
CA GLU A 148 -25.48 4.57 -4.47
C GLU A 148 -24.64 5.82 -4.73
N LEU A 149 -23.30 5.74 -4.62
CA LEU A 149 -22.39 6.83 -4.94
C LEU A 149 -22.46 7.20 -6.44
N ASN A 150 -22.46 6.21 -7.34
CA ASN A 150 -22.64 6.48 -8.77
C ASN A 150 -23.95 7.20 -9.07
N ALA A 151 -25.05 6.81 -8.41
CA ALA A 151 -26.33 7.47 -8.56
C ALA A 151 -26.27 8.92 -8.04
N LEU A 152 -25.75 9.14 -6.82
CA LEU A 152 -25.61 10.48 -6.25
C LEU A 152 -24.78 11.42 -7.13
N PHE A 153 -23.61 10.98 -7.59
CA PHE A 153 -22.74 11.79 -8.44
C PHE A 153 -23.27 11.91 -9.88
N GLY A 154 -24.29 11.14 -10.26
CA GLY A 154 -25.05 11.33 -11.50
C GLY A 154 -26.02 12.52 -11.41
N GLU A 155 -26.50 12.83 -10.21
CA GLU A 155 -27.48 13.90 -9.94
C GLU A 155 -26.86 15.26 -9.61
N LEU A 156 -25.60 15.28 -9.18
CA LEU A 156 -24.87 16.52 -8.87
C LEU A 156 -24.32 17.15 -10.15
N SER A 157 -24.41 18.48 -10.23
CA SER A 157 -23.71 19.28 -11.24
C SER A 157 -22.20 19.31 -10.98
N ASP A 158 -21.40 19.60 -12.01
CA ASP A 158 -19.94 19.70 -11.85
C ASP A 158 -19.54 20.70 -10.75
N ASP A 159 -20.23 21.85 -10.63
CA ASP A 159 -19.95 22.83 -9.58
C ASP A 159 -20.28 22.32 -8.17
N GLU A 160 -21.34 21.53 -8.03
CA GLU A 160 -21.66 20.86 -6.76
C GLU A 160 -20.61 19.80 -6.42
N ILE A 161 -20.13 19.07 -7.42
CA ILE A 161 -19.07 18.07 -7.26
C ILE A 161 -17.77 18.73 -6.80
N ARG A 162 -17.33 19.82 -7.44
CA ARG A 162 -16.12 20.56 -7.03
C ARG A 162 -16.20 21.00 -5.57
N ARG A 163 -17.31 21.64 -5.21
CA ARG A 163 -17.53 22.13 -3.85
C ARG A 163 -17.60 21.02 -2.81
N LEU A 164 -18.09 19.83 -3.20
CA LEU A 164 -18.12 18.66 -2.35
C LEU A 164 -16.73 18.04 -2.19
N LEU A 165 -15.93 18.01 -3.27
CA LEU A 165 -14.55 17.49 -3.25
C LEU A 165 -13.59 18.40 -2.47
N ASP A 166 -13.84 19.71 -2.43
CA ASP A 166 -13.11 20.68 -1.59
C ASP A 166 -13.34 20.49 -0.09
N MET A 167 -14.34 19.68 0.32
CA MET A 167 -14.60 19.42 1.73
C MET A 167 -13.58 18.44 2.31
N ASP A 168 -12.94 18.84 3.41
CA ASP A 168 -11.93 18.05 4.12
C ASP A 168 -12.46 16.65 4.51
N GLY A 169 -11.75 15.60 4.09
CA GLY A 169 -12.08 14.19 4.32
C GLY A 169 -13.01 13.55 3.28
N VAL A 170 -13.65 14.32 2.39
CA VAL A 170 -14.50 13.75 1.33
C VAL A 170 -13.70 12.91 0.34
N PRO A 171 -12.56 13.37 -0.20
CA PRO A 171 -11.74 12.55 -1.10
C PRO A 171 -11.30 11.22 -0.47
N GLU A 172 -10.94 11.21 0.82
CA GLU A 172 -10.51 10.04 1.57
C GLU A 172 -11.64 9.02 1.68
N ILE A 173 -12.86 9.48 2.00
CA ILE A 173 -14.06 8.66 2.02
C ILE A 173 -14.30 8.04 0.64
N LEU A 174 -14.19 8.84 -0.42
CA LEU A 174 -14.45 8.37 -1.78
C LEU A 174 -13.42 7.35 -2.24
N LYS A 175 -12.12 7.52 -1.96
CA LYS A 175 -11.08 6.51 -2.28
C LYS A 175 -11.35 5.15 -1.64
N VAL A 176 -12.03 5.15 -0.49
CA VAL A 176 -12.38 3.93 0.26
C VAL A 176 -13.71 3.33 -0.22
N ARG A 177 -14.66 4.13 -0.68
CA ARG A 177 -16.05 3.70 -0.96
C ARG A 177 -16.43 3.65 -2.43
N ALA A 178 -15.93 4.58 -3.25
CA ALA A 178 -16.24 4.68 -4.66
C ALA A 178 -15.49 3.62 -5.47
N ASP A 179 -16.07 3.22 -6.59
CA ASP A 179 -15.35 2.45 -7.61
C ASP A 179 -14.36 3.34 -8.38
N GLN A 180 -13.37 2.69 -9.00
CA GLN A 180 -12.34 3.41 -9.76
C GLN A 180 -12.90 4.20 -10.95
N TYR A 181 -14.02 3.80 -11.56
CA TYR A 181 -14.60 4.53 -12.69
C TYR A 181 -15.18 5.87 -12.22
N LEU A 182 -15.89 5.87 -11.08
CA LEU A 182 -16.34 7.10 -10.45
C LEU A 182 -15.15 7.98 -10.03
N LEU A 183 -14.14 7.43 -9.35
CA LEU A 183 -12.94 8.19 -8.95
C LEU A 183 -12.25 8.86 -10.15
N ARG A 184 -12.14 8.16 -11.28
CA ARG A 184 -11.60 8.71 -12.53
C ARG A 184 -12.43 9.88 -13.05
N ARG A 185 -13.76 9.78 -13.01
CA ARG A 185 -14.66 10.86 -13.44
C ARG A 185 -14.50 12.08 -12.52
N LEU A 186 -14.39 11.87 -11.21
CA LEU A 186 -14.22 12.96 -10.24
C LEU A 186 -12.92 13.71 -10.45
N GLU A 187 -11.81 13.00 -10.68
CA GLU A 187 -10.51 13.61 -11.01
C GLU A 187 -10.55 14.42 -12.32
N GLN A 188 -11.43 14.09 -13.27
CA GLN A 188 -11.61 14.89 -14.49
C GLN A 188 -12.38 16.20 -14.24
N ILE A 189 -13.23 16.24 -13.21
CA ILE A 189 -14.05 17.41 -12.86
C ILE A 189 -13.25 18.39 -11.99
N GLU A 190 -12.56 17.86 -10.98
CA GLU A 190 -11.68 18.59 -10.08
C GLU A 190 -10.33 17.87 -9.95
N PRO A 191 -9.35 18.22 -10.79
CA PRO A 191 -7.99 17.71 -10.69
C PRO A 191 -7.39 18.08 -9.32
N HIS A 192 -6.57 17.20 -8.74
CA HIS A 192 -5.89 17.37 -7.44
C HIS A 192 -6.72 17.07 -6.18
N SER A 193 -8.03 16.84 -6.28
CA SER A 193 -8.82 16.42 -5.10
C SER A 193 -8.63 14.94 -4.78
N ILE A 194 -8.53 14.06 -5.78
CA ILE A 194 -8.36 12.62 -5.56
C ILE A 194 -6.89 12.24 -5.56
N GLU A 195 -6.10 12.72 -6.50
CA GLU A 195 -4.70 12.32 -6.61
C GLU A 195 -3.74 13.30 -5.89
N PRO A 196 -2.55 12.85 -5.45
CA PRO A 196 -1.57 13.75 -4.86
C PRO A 196 -1.22 14.91 -5.79
N GLU A 197 -0.92 16.07 -5.21
CA GLU A 197 -0.45 17.22 -5.98
C GLU A 197 0.77 16.85 -6.84
N ALA A 198 0.70 17.25 -8.11
CA ALA A 198 1.74 17.04 -9.10
C ALA A 198 1.91 18.33 -9.94
N PRO A 199 3.14 18.66 -10.35
CA PRO A 199 3.42 19.87 -11.13
C PRO A 199 2.81 19.84 -12.53
N ASP A 200 2.74 21.04 -13.14
CA ASP A 200 2.19 21.24 -14.48
C ASP A 200 2.73 20.26 -15.51
N GLY A 201 1.82 19.58 -16.22
CA GLY A 201 2.16 18.61 -17.25
C GLY A 201 2.35 17.18 -16.76
N ILE A 202 2.18 16.94 -15.45
CA ILE A 202 1.95 15.61 -14.89
C ILE A 202 0.45 15.43 -14.63
N THR A 203 -0.10 14.33 -15.12
CA THR A 203 -1.48 13.89 -14.86
C THR A 203 -1.45 12.48 -14.28
N HIS A 204 -2.60 11.91 -13.95
CA HIS A 204 -2.70 10.52 -13.50
C HIS A 204 -3.47 9.67 -14.49
N ASP A 205 -2.95 8.48 -14.82
CA ASP A 205 -3.61 7.53 -15.71
C ASP A 205 -3.58 6.11 -15.17
N TYR A 206 -4.58 5.31 -15.52
CA TYR A 206 -4.74 3.96 -15.03
C TYR A 206 -3.81 3.00 -15.77
N VAL A 207 -2.97 2.32 -15.01
CA VAL A 207 -2.07 1.28 -15.54
C VAL A 207 -2.54 -0.07 -15.03
N VAL A 208 -2.85 -0.98 -15.95
CA VAL A 208 -3.20 -2.36 -15.59
C VAL A 208 -1.93 -3.18 -15.44
N HIS A 209 -1.48 -3.37 -14.20
CA HIS A 209 -0.31 -4.16 -13.87
C HIS A 209 -0.54 -4.88 -12.53
N PRO A 210 0.00 -6.10 -12.30
CA PRO A 210 -0.07 -6.72 -10.98
C PRO A 210 0.63 -5.85 -9.92
N LEU A 211 0.10 -5.83 -8.69
CA LEU A 211 0.72 -5.16 -7.55
C LEU A 211 2.14 -5.68 -7.31
N PHE A 212 2.30 -7.01 -7.28
CA PHE A 212 3.58 -7.70 -7.25
C PHE A 212 3.68 -8.66 -8.44
N MET A 213 4.70 -8.52 -9.30
CA MET A 213 4.88 -9.45 -10.43
C MET A 213 5.44 -10.80 -9.98
N LYS A 214 6.19 -10.80 -8.88
CA LYS A 214 6.67 -11.98 -8.17
C LYS A 214 6.03 -12.05 -6.78
N PRO A 215 6.07 -13.19 -6.09
CA PRO A 215 5.46 -13.31 -4.76
C PRO A 215 6.00 -12.31 -3.74
N ASP A 216 7.28 -11.94 -3.83
CA ASP A 216 7.94 -11.05 -2.88
C ASP A 216 8.52 -9.83 -3.61
N PRO A 217 8.52 -8.64 -2.96
CA PRO A 217 9.22 -7.47 -3.45
C PRO A 217 10.69 -7.80 -3.73
N GLU A 218 11.26 -7.37 -4.84
CA GLU A 218 12.68 -7.55 -5.14
C GLU A 218 13.39 -6.20 -5.34
N LEU A 219 14.68 -6.15 -5.00
CA LEU A 219 15.53 -4.99 -5.29
C LEU A 219 15.44 -4.57 -6.76
N THR A 220 15.32 -5.53 -7.68
CA THR A 220 15.22 -5.24 -9.12
C THR A 220 13.90 -4.63 -9.56
N ASP A 221 12.90 -4.55 -8.68
CA ASP A 221 11.64 -3.86 -8.94
C ASP A 221 11.80 -2.33 -8.80
N ILE A 222 12.87 -1.89 -8.13
CA ILE A 222 13.18 -0.48 -7.92
C ILE A 222 13.72 0.13 -9.21
N ALA A 223 12.95 1.06 -9.76
CA ALA A 223 13.33 1.90 -10.88
C ALA A 223 12.70 3.29 -10.75
N GLN A 224 13.50 4.26 -10.34
CA GLN A 224 13.11 5.64 -10.09
C GLN A 224 12.77 6.40 -11.38
N GLY A 225 11.85 7.35 -11.26
CA GLY A 225 11.50 8.30 -12.32
C GLY A 225 12.10 9.69 -12.12
N GLY A 226 11.32 10.71 -12.48
CA GLY A 226 11.71 12.11 -12.59
C GLY A 226 11.48 12.97 -11.35
N VAL A 227 11.68 12.42 -10.14
CA VAL A 227 11.65 13.17 -8.87
C VAL A 227 12.88 12.83 -8.03
N GLY A 228 13.37 13.77 -7.23
CA GLY A 228 14.61 13.64 -6.43
C GLY A 228 14.51 12.76 -5.19
N ASP A 229 13.69 11.71 -5.23
CA ASP A 229 13.35 10.85 -4.10
C ASP A 229 14.19 9.57 -4.05
N CYS A 230 15.42 9.60 -4.57
CA CYS A 230 16.32 8.46 -4.60
C CYS A 230 16.52 7.81 -3.22
N TRP A 231 16.44 8.59 -2.15
CA TRP A 231 16.47 8.15 -0.76
C TRP A 231 15.32 7.20 -0.42
N TRP A 232 14.12 7.46 -0.93
CA TRP A 232 12.92 6.65 -0.74
C TRP A 232 13.03 5.34 -1.52
N LEU A 233 13.36 5.42 -2.82
CA LEU A 233 13.49 4.26 -3.69
C LEU A 233 14.64 3.33 -3.24
N ALA A 234 15.78 3.90 -2.87
CA ALA A 234 16.90 3.13 -2.33
C ALA A 234 16.57 2.55 -0.94
N GLY A 235 15.83 3.27 -0.08
CA GLY A 235 15.34 2.74 1.19
C GLY A 235 14.45 1.51 1.00
N MET A 236 13.47 1.60 0.10
CA MET A 236 12.64 0.45 -0.31
C MET A 236 13.49 -0.68 -0.90
N GLY A 237 14.46 -0.36 -1.76
CA GLY A 237 15.37 -1.35 -2.34
C GLY A 237 16.22 -2.08 -1.31
N ALA A 238 16.78 -1.36 -0.34
CA ALA A 238 17.57 -1.94 0.73
C ALA A 238 16.74 -2.89 1.60
N LEU A 239 15.49 -2.54 1.89
CA LEU A 239 14.54 -3.44 2.57
C LEU A 239 14.20 -4.65 1.69
N ALA A 240 13.89 -4.43 0.41
CA ALA A 240 13.58 -5.48 -0.56
C ALA A 240 14.78 -6.41 -0.83
N HIS A 241 15.99 -6.07 -0.36
CA HIS A 241 17.17 -6.93 -0.40
C HIS A 241 17.27 -7.88 0.82
N THR A 242 16.33 -7.81 1.77
CA THR A 242 16.31 -8.60 3.00
C THR A 242 14.98 -9.34 3.17
N ASP A 243 14.97 -10.55 3.74
CA ASP A 243 13.73 -11.31 3.92
C ASP A 243 12.71 -10.56 4.80
N LYS A 244 13.17 -9.95 5.90
CA LYS A 244 12.30 -9.19 6.81
C LYS A 244 11.82 -7.87 6.22
N GLY A 245 12.64 -7.20 5.42
CA GLY A 245 12.21 -6.01 4.70
C GLY A 245 11.16 -6.33 3.62
N ARG A 246 11.28 -7.46 2.90
CA ARG A 246 10.25 -7.93 1.96
C ARG A 246 8.91 -8.20 2.65
N GLU A 247 8.94 -8.88 3.80
CA GLU A 247 7.74 -9.08 4.63
C GLU A 247 7.11 -7.75 5.05
N ALA A 248 7.92 -6.79 5.52
CA ALA A 248 7.45 -5.47 5.94
C ALA A 248 6.81 -4.70 4.77
N LEU A 249 7.50 -4.55 3.64
CA LEU A 249 7.01 -3.83 2.45
C LEU A 249 5.69 -4.42 1.94
N LYS A 250 5.59 -5.75 1.89
CA LYS A 250 4.38 -6.44 1.47
C LYS A 250 3.23 -6.25 2.47
N GLY A 251 3.53 -6.31 3.76
CA GLY A 251 2.55 -6.15 4.84
C GLY A 251 1.97 -4.74 4.94
N MET A 252 2.65 -3.72 4.41
CA MET A 252 2.14 -2.34 4.40
C MET A 252 0.96 -2.14 3.43
N ILE A 253 0.87 -2.92 2.35
CA ILE A 253 -0.06 -2.68 1.24
C ILE A 253 -1.24 -3.66 1.31
N THR A 254 -2.45 -3.12 1.37
CA THR A 254 -3.69 -3.89 1.21
C THR A 254 -4.37 -3.49 -0.09
N GLU A 255 -4.62 -4.44 -0.99
CA GLU A 255 -5.49 -4.25 -2.14
C GLU A 255 -6.96 -4.29 -1.68
N ASN A 256 -7.68 -3.21 -1.90
CA ASN A 256 -9.07 -3.06 -1.50
C ASN A 256 -10.00 -3.68 -2.56
N ALA A 257 -11.21 -4.07 -2.15
CA ALA A 257 -12.15 -4.71 -3.06
C ALA A 257 -12.63 -3.78 -4.19
N ASN A 258 -12.57 -2.46 -4.01
CA ASN A 258 -12.88 -1.48 -5.06
C ASN A 258 -11.70 -1.19 -6.02
N GLY A 259 -10.58 -1.90 -5.85
CA GLY A 259 -9.37 -1.76 -6.66
C GLY A 259 -8.41 -0.66 -6.21
N THR A 260 -8.70 0.10 -5.16
CA THR A 260 -7.72 1.02 -4.58
C THR A 260 -6.74 0.27 -3.68
N TYR A 261 -5.67 0.94 -3.24
CA TYR A 261 -4.69 0.36 -2.33
C TYR A 261 -4.64 1.16 -1.04
N THR A 262 -4.65 0.50 0.10
CA THR A 262 -4.42 1.13 1.41
C THR A 262 -3.01 0.80 1.87
N VAL A 263 -2.20 1.83 2.12
CA VAL A 263 -0.87 1.73 2.72
C VAL A 263 -0.97 2.08 4.19
N ARG A 264 -0.61 1.15 5.08
CA ARG A 264 -0.51 1.38 6.52
C ARG A 264 0.94 1.65 6.90
N PHE A 265 1.21 2.86 7.37
CA PHE A 265 2.53 3.22 7.87
C PHE A 265 2.72 2.72 9.32
N PRO A 266 3.97 2.40 9.73
CA PRO A 266 4.29 1.96 11.09
C PRO A 266 3.90 2.94 12.20
N ASP A 267 3.75 4.23 11.89
CA ASP A 267 3.27 5.26 12.83
C ASP A 267 1.76 5.19 13.10
N GLY A 268 1.04 4.27 12.46
CA GLY A 268 -0.39 4.03 12.63
C GLY A 268 -1.27 4.73 11.59
N GLU A 269 -0.72 5.66 10.81
CA GLU A 269 -1.45 6.33 9.74
C GLU A 269 -1.75 5.38 8.58
N SER A 270 -2.88 5.58 7.90
CA SER A 270 -3.25 4.81 6.72
C SER A 270 -3.65 5.75 5.60
N VAL A 271 -3.09 5.52 4.42
CA VAL A 271 -3.35 6.32 3.23
C VAL A 271 -3.92 5.39 2.16
N THR A 272 -5.13 5.69 1.70
CA THR A 272 -5.72 5.00 0.54
C THR A 272 -5.41 5.80 -0.72
N VAL A 273 -4.91 5.12 -1.75
CA VAL A 273 -4.57 5.68 -3.07
C VAL A 273 -5.26 4.88 -4.17
N THR A 274 -5.60 5.53 -5.28
CA THR A 274 -6.11 4.83 -6.45
C THR A 274 -4.98 4.06 -7.17
N SER A 275 -5.35 3.21 -8.13
CA SER A 275 -4.41 2.48 -9.00
C SER A 275 -3.85 3.33 -10.16
N SER A 276 -4.28 4.58 -10.31
CA SER A 276 -3.70 5.48 -11.32
C SER A 276 -2.26 5.84 -10.96
N ILE A 277 -1.41 6.08 -11.96
CA ILE A 277 -0.01 6.44 -11.79
C ILE A 277 0.24 7.79 -12.47
N ALA A 278 1.14 8.59 -11.89
CA ALA A 278 1.55 9.85 -12.47
C ALA A 278 2.24 9.62 -13.83
N VAL A 279 1.76 10.31 -14.86
CA VAL A 279 2.25 10.25 -16.24
C VAL A 279 2.51 11.65 -16.77
N LYS A 280 3.50 11.78 -17.65
CA LYS A 280 3.79 13.00 -18.41
C LYS A 280 2.78 13.17 -19.55
N LYS A 281 2.82 14.34 -20.21
CA LYS A 281 1.99 14.66 -21.39
C LYS A 281 2.10 13.65 -22.55
N ASP A 282 3.23 12.97 -22.68
CA ASP A 282 3.46 11.95 -23.71
C ASP A 282 3.01 10.54 -23.29
N GLY A 283 2.45 10.39 -22.09
CA GLY A 283 2.00 9.12 -21.53
C GLY A 283 3.08 8.31 -20.82
N GLU A 284 4.33 8.78 -20.78
CA GLU A 284 5.38 8.10 -20.01
C GLU A 284 5.13 8.23 -18.51
N ILE A 285 5.39 7.15 -17.75
CA ILE A 285 5.36 7.18 -16.28
C ILE A 285 6.35 8.21 -15.76
N ALA A 286 5.87 9.11 -14.91
CA ALA A 286 6.62 10.26 -14.43
C ALA A 286 7.60 9.90 -13.30
N TYR A 287 7.17 9.09 -12.35
CA TYR A 287 7.91 8.78 -11.12
C TYR A 287 8.28 7.28 -11.04
N ALA A 288 8.17 6.61 -9.89
CA ALA A 288 8.51 5.20 -9.77
C ALA A 288 7.86 4.36 -10.88
N ARG A 289 8.68 3.59 -11.60
CA ARG A 289 8.24 2.79 -12.74
C ARG A 289 7.55 1.52 -12.26
N VAL A 290 6.54 1.08 -13.01
CA VAL A 290 5.75 -0.12 -12.68
C VAL A 290 6.16 -1.39 -13.44
N SER A 291 7.38 -1.44 -13.99
CA SER A 291 7.80 -2.51 -14.92
C SER A 291 7.88 -3.92 -14.32
N ARG A 292 7.97 -4.05 -12.99
CA ARG A 292 8.04 -5.34 -12.29
C ARG A 292 7.05 -5.47 -11.13
N GLY A 293 6.02 -4.63 -11.14
CA GLY A 293 5.04 -4.53 -10.08
C GLY A 293 4.69 -3.08 -9.82
N MET A 294 3.46 -2.84 -9.34
CA MET A 294 3.04 -1.49 -8.97
C MET A 294 3.51 -1.08 -7.58
N TRP A 295 3.94 -2.01 -6.74
CA TRP A 295 4.21 -1.75 -5.32
C TRP A 295 5.15 -0.57 -5.04
N PRO A 296 6.24 -0.31 -5.81
CA PRO A 296 7.10 0.86 -5.54
C PRO A 296 6.34 2.16 -5.78
N ALA A 297 5.57 2.22 -6.87
CA ALA A 297 4.77 3.39 -7.23
C ALA A 297 3.58 3.60 -6.29
N ILE A 298 2.97 2.53 -5.77
CA ILE A 298 1.92 2.64 -4.74
C ILE A 298 2.48 3.20 -3.43
N LEU A 299 3.66 2.76 -2.98
CA LEU A 299 4.29 3.29 -1.76
C LEU A 299 4.78 4.73 -1.95
N GLU A 300 5.39 5.06 -3.09
CA GLU A 300 5.78 6.43 -3.47
C GLU A 300 4.55 7.36 -3.49
N LYS A 301 3.46 6.95 -4.15
CA LYS A 301 2.21 7.71 -4.23
C LYS A 301 1.57 7.92 -2.85
N ALA A 302 1.55 6.89 -2.00
CA ALA A 302 1.01 7.01 -0.66
C ALA A 302 1.84 7.98 0.21
N LEU A 303 3.17 7.93 0.09
CA LEU A 303 4.03 8.89 0.78
C LEU A 303 3.87 10.31 0.23
N ALA A 304 3.74 10.47 -1.09
CA ALA A 304 3.43 11.75 -1.72
C ALA A 304 2.12 12.31 -1.17
N GLN A 305 1.04 11.53 -1.10
CA GLN A 305 -0.23 11.98 -0.53
C GLN A 305 -0.06 12.41 0.94
N LYS A 306 0.64 11.61 1.75
CA LYS A 306 0.92 11.92 3.16
C LYS A 306 1.73 13.20 3.35
N LYS A 307 2.69 13.48 2.45
CA LYS A 307 3.53 14.69 2.51
C LYS A 307 2.95 15.90 1.77
N GLY A 308 1.84 15.74 1.04
CA GLY A 308 1.18 16.81 0.29
C GLY A 308 1.73 17.05 -1.13
N GLY A 309 2.13 15.99 -1.84
CA GLY A 309 2.53 16.00 -3.24
C GLY A 309 3.89 15.35 -3.52
N TYR A 310 4.14 14.99 -4.78
CA TYR A 310 5.39 14.32 -5.18
C TYR A 310 6.63 15.21 -5.02
N GLU A 311 6.51 16.53 -5.24
CA GLU A 311 7.64 17.45 -5.08
C GLU A 311 8.16 17.51 -3.64
N LYS A 312 7.34 17.13 -2.65
CA LYS A 312 7.72 17.07 -1.23
C LYS A 312 8.64 15.87 -0.92
N LEU A 313 8.86 15.00 -1.90
CA LEU A 313 9.77 13.85 -1.78
C LEU A 313 11.19 14.18 -2.29
N ASP A 314 11.41 15.37 -2.88
CA ASP A 314 12.73 15.78 -3.38
C ASP A 314 13.72 16.01 -2.21
N GLY A 315 14.71 15.13 -2.12
CA GLY A 315 15.74 15.14 -1.09
C GLY A 315 15.32 14.43 0.20
N GLY A 316 16.25 13.65 0.75
CA GLY A 316 16.08 12.91 1.99
C GLY A 316 17.24 11.95 2.22
N ARG A 317 17.15 11.11 3.27
CA ARG A 317 18.19 10.14 3.65
C ARG A 317 17.63 8.73 3.63
N ALA A 318 18.38 7.74 3.15
CA ALA A 318 17.88 6.36 3.14
C ALA A 318 17.54 5.85 4.55
N GLY A 319 18.29 6.28 5.57
CA GLY A 319 17.96 5.99 6.97
C GLY A 319 16.54 6.43 7.35
N GLU A 320 16.11 7.61 6.91
CA GLU A 320 14.75 8.13 7.12
C GLU A 320 13.72 7.28 6.35
N ALA A 321 14.00 6.90 5.10
CA ALA A 321 13.10 6.04 4.33
C ALA A 321 12.87 4.70 5.03
N MET A 322 13.96 4.06 5.48
CA MET A 322 13.89 2.79 6.18
C MET A 322 13.14 2.93 7.51
N GLU A 323 13.31 4.03 8.23
CA GLU A 323 12.54 4.34 9.45
C GLU A 323 11.04 4.50 9.17
N ILE A 324 10.67 5.24 8.13
CA ILE A 324 9.28 5.42 7.71
C ILE A 324 8.65 4.07 7.31
N LEU A 325 9.40 3.20 6.64
CA LEU A 325 8.90 1.92 6.13
C LEU A 325 8.82 0.84 7.21
N THR A 326 9.68 0.88 8.22
CA THR A 326 9.79 -0.18 9.24
C THR A 326 9.33 0.22 10.64
N GLY A 327 9.28 1.52 10.94
CA GLY A 327 9.11 2.05 12.29
C GLY A 327 10.32 1.81 13.21
N LYS A 328 11.44 1.32 12.66
CA LYS A 328 12.66 0.99 13.41
C LYS A 328 13.76 1.99 13.12
N PRO A 329 14.55 2.40 14.13
CA PRO A 329 15.61 3.39 13.95
C PRO A 329 16.72 2.88 13.03
N SER A 330 17.26 3.77 12.22
CA SER A 330 18.46 3.54 11.42
C SER A 330 19.70 4.07 12.15
N SER A 331 20.85 3.43 11.90
CA SER A 331 22.16 3.92 12.32
C SER A 331 22.90 4.50 11.12
N ASN A 332 23.71 5.53 11.36
CA ASN A 332 24.49 6.21 10.34
C ASN A 332 25.97 6.12 10.68
N HIS A 333 26.80 5.79 9.69
CA HIS A 333 28.24 5.57 9.87
C HIS A 333 29.04 6.38 8.86
N ASP A 334 30.22 6.85 9.29
CA ASP A 334 31.20 7.45 8.39
C ASP A 334 31.77 6.36 7.46
N PRO A 335 31.71 6.52 6.12
CA PRO A 335 32.26 5.53 5.20
C PRO A 335 33.75 5.24 5.39
N GLU A 336 34.54 6.16 5.96
CA GLU A 336 35.96 5.94 6.26
C GLU A 336 36.18 4.96 7.44
N ASP A 337 35.20 4.87 8.35
CA ASP A 337 35.23 3.97 9.52
C ASP A 337 34.62 2.59 9.23
N VAL A 338 33.90 2.44 8.12
CA VAL A 338 33.23 1.18 7.75
C VAL A 338 34.19 0.24 7.03
N THR A 339 34.39 -0.95 7.58
CA THR A 339 35.20 -2.00 6.94
C THR A 339 34.36 -2.93 6.07
N ARG A 340 35.02 -3.66 5.17
CA ARG A 340 34.39 -4.75 4.41
C ARG A 340 33.71 -5.77 5.33
N THR A 341 34.36 -6.12 6.44
CA THR A 341 33.83 -7.06 7.43
C THR A 341 32.53 -6.56 8.07
N ASP A 342 32.40 -5.24 8.27
CA ASP A 342 31.17 -4.66 8.82
C ASP A 342 30.00 -4.78 7.84
N LEU A 343 30.22 -4.44 6.56
CA LEU A 343 29.25 -4.59 5.48
C LEU A 343 28.83 -6.06 5.30
N GLU A 344 29.78 -6.99 5.21
CA GLU A 344 29.50 -8.42 5.09
C GLU A 344 28.69 -8.93 6.29
N ARG A 345 29.03 -8.48 7.50
CA ARG A 345 28.28 -8.82 8.72
C ARG A 345 26.86 -8.28 8.66
N TRP A 346 26.65 -7.01 8.31
CA TRP A 346 25.30 -6.42 8.25
C TRP A 346 24.40 -7.09 7.22
N LEU A 347 24.93 -7.35 6.01
CA LEU A 347 24.19 -8.07 4.97
C LEU A 347 23.84 -9.50 5.43
N LYS A 348 24.80 -10.21 6.03
CA LYS A 348 24.56 -11.56 6.56
C LYS A 348 23.55 -11.58 7.71
N GLU A 349 23.52 -10.54 8.53
CA GLU A 349 22.54 -10.35 9.61
C GLU A 349 21.14 -9.99 9.08
N GLY A 350 20.99 -9.74 7.78
CA GLY A 350 19.72 -9.34 7.16
C GLY A 350 19.34 -7.88 7.43
N LYS A 351 20.34 -7.02 7.69
CA LYS A 351 20.13 -5.57 7.82
C LYS A 351 20.03 -4.93 6.45
N ALA A 352 19.16 -3.94 6.30
CA ALA A 352 19.14 -3.11 5.11
C ALA A 352 20.29 -2.11 5.17
N VAL A 353 21.03 -1.98 4.07
CA VAL A 353 22.21 -1.11 3.96
C VAL A 353 22.10 -0.26 2.70
N ALA A 354 22.14 1.05 2.89
CA ALA A 354 22.15 2.03 1.82
C ALA A 354 23.28 3.05 2.05
N VAL A 355 23.75 3.67 0.99
CA VAL A 355 24.84 4.64 1.03
C VAL A 355 24.51 5.86 0.20
N SER A 356 24.89 7.04 0.69
CA SER A 356 24.78 8.28 -0.08
C SER A 356 26.14 8.69 -0.61
N THR A 357 26.17 9.23 -1.82
CA THR A 357 27.39 9.81 -2.39
C THR A 357 27.60 11.26 -1.95
N LYS A 358 28.85 11.71 -1.94
CA LYS A 358 29.17 13.11 -1.62
C LYS A 358 28.42 14.10 -2.53
N HIS A 359 27.95 15.19 -1.92
CA HIS A 359 27.17 16.20 -2.62
C HIS A 359 27.99 16.88 -3.73
N LYS A 360 27.36 17.22 -4.86
CA LYS A 360 27.98 17.90 -6.02
C LYS A 360 28.79 19.16 -5.67
N LEU A 361 28.42 19.85 -4.58
CA LEU A 361 29.13 21.04 -4.09
C LEU A 361 30.51 20.70 -3.52
N PHE A 362 30.67 19.55 -2.88
CA PHE A 362 31.96 19.09 -2.33
C PHE A 362 32.89 18.56 -3.41
N VAL A 363 32.36 18.20 -4.58
CA VAL A 363 33.14 17.83 -5.78
C VAL A 363 33.19 18.95 -6.84
N ARG A 364 32.81 20.19 -6.48
CA ARG A 364 32.86 21.38 -7.35
C ARG A 364 32.18 21.22 -8.71
N GLY A 365 31.04 20.51 -8.74
CA GLY A 365 30.27 20.26 -9.96
C GLY A 365 30.91 19.26 -10.94
N LYS A 366 32.02 18.61 -10.56
CA LYS A 366 32.58 17.49 -11.31
C LYS A 366 31.82 16.22 -10.98
N ARG A 367 31.69 15.32 -11.96
CA ARG A 367 31.26 13.94 -11.69
C ARG A 367 32.28 13.26 -10.77
N ILE A 368 31.86 12.33 -9.90
CA ILE A 368 32.80 11.57 -9.07
C ILE A 368 33.73 10.76 -9.98
N TYR A 369 33.15 10.07 -10.96
CA TYR A 369 33.88 9.48 -12.08
C TYR A 369 33.51 10.16 -13.40
N GLU A 370 34.51 10.39 -14.27
CA GLU A 370 34.30 11.05 -15.56
C GLU A 370 33.36 10.26 -16.49
N ASP A 371 33.38 8.92 -16.37
CA ASP A 371 32.52 8.00 -17.10
C ASP A 371 31.05 8.01 -16.63
N GLY A 372 30.75 8.63 -15.48
CA GLY A 372 29.41 8.71 -14.90
C GLY A 372 28.97 7.47 -14.13
N THR A 373 29.86 6.53 -13.82
CA THR A 373 29.51 5.26 -13.13
C THR A 373 29.00 5.49 -11.70
N LEU A 374 29.39 6.58 -11.04
CA LEU A 374 28.87 6.97 -9.72
C LEU A 374 28.34 8.41 -9.73
N VAL A 375 27.06 8.57 -9.43
CA VAL A 375 26.31 9.83 -9.46
C VAL A 375 26.46 10.52 -8.13
N THR A 376 26.74 11.84 -8.13
CA THR A 376 26.83 12.68 -6.92
C THR A 376 25.47 13.02 -6.35
N SER A 377 25.39 13.32 -5.05
CA SER A 377 24.13 13.71 -4.38
C SER A 377 23.03 12.65 -4.58
N HIS A 378 23.40 11.37 -4.58
CA HIS A 378 22.54 10.26 -4.94
C HIS A 378 22.74 9.08 -3.99
N VAL A 379 21.68 8.29 -3.81
CA VAL A 379 21.63 7.17 -2.85
C VAL A 379 21.66 5.84 -3.60
N TYR A 380 22.39 4.87 -3.07
CA TYR A 380 22.54 3.52 -3.61
C TYR A 380 22.26 2.47 -2.54
N VAL A 381 21.85 1.27 -2.96
CA VAL A 381 21.74 0.10 -2.08
C VAL A 381 23.03 -0.70 -2.13
N VAL A 382 23.53 -1.18 -0.99
CA VAL A 382 24.66 -2.12 -0.99
C VAL A 382 24.10 -3.51 -1.25
N GLU A 383 24.40 -4.07 -2.43
CA GLU A 383 23.89 -5.37 -2.86
C GLU A 383 24.75 -6.52 -2.33
N GLY A 384 26.07 -6.31 -2.28
CA GLY A 384 27.01 -7.36 -1.92
C GLY A 384 28.42 -7.04 -2.41
N PHE A 385 29.14 -8.08 -2.82
CA PHE A 385 30.53 -7.98 -3.25
C PHE A 385 30.78 -8.76 -4.52
N THR A 386 31.64 -8.21 -5.38
CA THR A 386 32.21 -8.93 -6.52
C THR A 386 33.23 -9.97 -6.07
N ASP A 387 33.60 -10.89 -6.97
CA ASP A 387 34.63 -11.91 -6.71
C ASP A 387 36.01 -11.29 -6.38
N ASP A 388 36.34 -10.14 -6.98
CA ASP A 388 37.57 -9.37 -6.68
C ASP A 388 37.45 -8.49 -5.42
N GLY A 389 36.29 -8.53 -4.74
CA GLY A 389 36.11 -7.94 -3.41
C GLY A 389 35.69 -6.48 -3.38
N LYS A 390 35.21 -5.93 -4.49
CA LYS A 390 34.59 -4.60 -4.54
C LYS A 390 33.17 -4.65 -4.02
N VAL A 391 32.72 -3.55 -3.44
CA VAL A 391 31.33 -3.35 -3.00
C VAL A 391 30.46 -3.10 -4.22
N MET A 392 29.41 -3.91 -4.40
CA MET A 392 28.41 -3.72 -5.44
C MET A 392 27.31 -2.78 -4.95
N LEU A 393 27.04 -1.74 -5.72
CA LEU A 393 26.05 -0.70 -5.44
C LEU A 393 24.94 -0.71 -6.49
N TYR A 394 23.72 -0.97 -6.04
CA TYR A 394 22.53 -0.87 -6.89
C TYR A 394 22.01 0.57 -6.90
N ASN A 395 22.04 1.17 -8.09
CA ASN A 395 21.45 2.47 -8.37
C ASN A 395 19.91 2.36 -8.45
N PRO A 396 19.13 3.13 -7.65
CA PRO A 396 17.67 3.09 -7.66
C PRO A 396 17.05 3.52 -9.00
N TRP A 397 17.82 4.05 -9.96
CA TRP A 397 17.37 4.24 -11.34
C TRP A 397 17.10 2.93 -12.08
N GLY A 398 17.52 1.78 -11.53
CA GLY A 398 17.39 0.46 -12.17
C GLY A 398 18.40 0.20 -13.28
N ALA A 399 19.41 1.07 -13.42
CA ALA A 399 20.51 0.98 -14.38
C ALA A 399 21.72 1.75 -13.85
N ALA A 400 22.87 1.63 -14.51
CA ALA A 400 24.12 2.30 -14.10
C ALA A 400 24.49 2.01 -12.63
N HIS A 401 24.50 0.71 -12.30
CA HIS A 401 25.05 0.20 -11.04
C HIS A 401 26.56 0.47 -10.97
N ALA A 402 27.10 0.53 -9.75
CA ALA A 402 28.50 0.87 -9.52
C ALA A 402 29.20 -0.21 -8.70
N GLU A 403 30.52 -0.29 -8.86
CA GLU A 403 31.39 -1.12 -8.04
C GLU A 403 32.49 -0.25 -7.45
N LEU A 404 32.73 -0.35 -6.14
CA LEU A 404 33.76 0.44 -5.45
C LEU A 404 34.72 -0.47 -4.70
N SER A 405 36.02 -0.23 -4.83
CA SER A 405 36.97 -0.70 -3.82
C SER A 405 36.66 -0.07 -2.45
N MET A 406 37.06 -0.70 -1.35
CA MET A 406 36.86 -0.09 -0.01
C MET A 406 37.54 1.29 0.13
N LYS A 407 38.63 1.53 -0.59
CA LYS A 407 39.27 2.84 -0.63
C LYS A 407 38.38 3.87 -1.31
N GLU A 408 37.77 3.53 -2.44
CA GLU A 408 36.82 4.40 -3.14
C GLU A 408 35.54 4.61 -2.33
N PHE A 409 35.06 3.55 -1.65
CA PHE A 409 33.92 3.60 -0.73
C PHE A 409 34.10 4.70 0.32
N GLY A 410 35.20 4.68 1.08
CA GLY A 410 35.50 5.73 2.06
C GLY A 410 35.69 7.12 1.45
N ASN A 411 36.31 7.20 0.26
CA ASN A 411 36.61 8.49 -0.37
C ASN A 411 35.40 9.18 -1.01
N HIS A 412 34.43 8.43 -1.52
CA HIS A 412 33.38 8.96 -2.40
C HIS A 412 31.99 9.01 -1.77
N LEU A 413 31.76 8.20 -0.72
CA LEU A 413 30.49 8.20 -0.03
C LEU A 413 30.47 9.27 1.06
N TRP A 414 29.28 9.78 1.32
CA TRP A 414 28.98 10.73 2.38
C TRP A 414 28.60 10.01 3.66
N ASP A 415 27.78 8.97 3.55
CA ASP A 415 27.32 8.19 4.68
C ASP A 415 26.94 6.75 4.31
N VAL A 416 26.86 5.91 5.36
CA VAL A 416 26.31 4.55 5.32
C VAL A 416 25.15 4.46 6.30
N ASP A 417 23.95 4.28 5.80
CA ASP A 417 22.73 4.07 6.58
C ASP A 417 22.44 2.57 6.71
N VAL A 418 22.21 2.11 7.94
CA VAL A 418 21.94 0.70 8.27
C VAL A 418 20.70 0.60 9.16
N ASN A 419 19.70 -0.14 8.71
CA ASN A 419 18.47 -0.41 9.47
C ASN A 419 18.42 -1.88 9.93
N ASP A 420 18.29 -2.11 11.24
CA ASP A 420 18.08 -3.46 11.78
C ASP A 420 16.58 -3.78 11.81
N ILE A 421 16.13 -4.55 10.83
CA ILE A 421 14.72 -4.83 10.59
C ILE A 421 14.22 -6.00 11.46
N ARG A 422 15.09 -6.66 12.24
CA ARG A 422 14.74 -7.85 13.03
C ARG A 422 13.95 -7.56 14.29
#